data_AF-A0A3D0WD55-F1
#
_entry.id   AF-A0A3D0WD55-F1
#
_cell.length_a   1.000
_cell.length_b   1.000
_cell.length_c   1.000
_cell.angle_alpha   90.00
_cell.angle_beta   90.00
_cell.angle_gamma   90.00
#
_symmetry.space_group_name_H-M   'P 1'
#
loop_
_entity.id
_entity.type
_entity.pdbx_description
1 polymer ?
#
loop_
_entity_poly.entity_id
_entity_poly.type
_entity_poly.pdbx_seq_one_letter_code
_entity_poly.pdbx_strand_id
1 'polypeptide(L)'
;GFTAAYFDHAGLYAFARQPEAIHWNVMQLAVSLRAISDAPPLIEALERFPDAYQAAVARAMLWRLGVTPRGADDQPMIEAIERGLREENVGIDAFFHDSFGGAIPASYGDAFAEARHHLSAYAPRKDRDDPHWAGPAVSMLIDEVETLWSAIDQRDEWQPLYNKVAAVRAMGQALT
;
A
#
# COMPACT_ATOMS: atom_id res chain seq x y z
N GLY A 1 -13.38 9.68 0.33
CA GLY A 1 -12.16 8.93 -0.01
C GLY A 1 -11.50 9.58 -1.21
N PHE A 2 -10.18 9.41 -1.36
CA PHE A 2 -9.43 9.95 -2.51
C PHE A 2 -9.84 9.26 -3.82
N THR A 3 -10.03 10.03 -4.89
CA THR A 3 -10.33 9.53 -6.25
C THR A 3 -9.34 10.14 -7.23
N ALA A 4 -8.50 9.32 -7.85
CA ALA A 4 -7.48 9.80 -8.80
C ALA A 4 -8.06 10.10 -10.20
N ALA A 5 -9.12 9.40 -10.59
CA ALA A 5 -9.72 9.55 -11.91
C ALA A 5 -10.52 10.86 -11.99
N TYR A 6 -10.04 11.84 -12.76
CA TYR A 6 -10.67 13.16 -12.91
C TYR A 6 -12.12 13.08 -13.45
N PHE A 7 -12.45 12.00 -14.18
CA PHE A 7 -13.78 11.76 -14.75
C PHE A 7 -14.74 11.03 -13.79
N ASP A 8 -14.27 10.55 -12.63
CA ASP A 8 -15.07 9.78 -11.68
C ASP A 8 -15.76 10.68 -10.64
N HIS A 9 -16.75 11.43 -11.09
CA HIS A 9 -17.53 12.32 -10.23
C HIS A 9 -18.38 11.57 -9.18
N ALA A 10 -18.68 10.29 -9.42
CA ALA A 10 -19.45 9.44 -8.50
C ALA A 10 -18.57 8.70 -7.47
N GLY A 11 -17.24 8.84 -7.57
CA GLY A 11 -16.26 8.17 -6.71
C GLY A 11 -16.35 6.66 -6.76
N LEU A 12 -16.76 6.07 -7.90
CA LEU A 12 -16.84 4.62 -8.08
C LEU A 12 -15.48 3.94 -7.87
N TYR A 13 -14.39 4.61 -8.24
CA TYR A 13 -13.01 4.16 -8.15
C TYR A 13 -12.23 4.84 -7.04
N ALA A 14 -12.93 5.45 -6.06
CA ALA A 14 -12.28 5.99 -4.87
C ALA A 14 -11.43 4.90 -4.20
N PHE A 15 -10.25 5.26 -3.70
CA PHE A 15 -9.26 4.34 -3.13
C PHE A 15 -9.87 3.34 -2.14
N ALA A 16 -10.68 3.83 -1.20
CA ALA A 16 -11.33 3.01 -0.18
C ALA A 16 -12.48 2.12 -0.70
N ARG A 17 -12.90 2.28 -1.96
CA ARG A 17 -13.97 1.50 -2.62
C ARG A 17 -13.46 0.48 -3.62
N GLN A 18 -12.15 0.48 -3.87
CA GLN A 18 -11.53 -0.42 -4.84
C GLN A 18 -11.72 -1.91 -4.48
N PRO A 19 -11.65 -2.33 -3.21
CA PRO A 19 -11.88 -3.74 -2.86
C PRO A 19 -13.29 -4.21 -3.23
N GLU A 20 -14.32 -3.41 -2.93
CA GLU A 20 -15.70 -3.70 -3.30
C GLU A 20 -15.90 -3.68 -4.82
N ALA A 21 -15.27 -2.74 -5.52
CA ALA A 21 -15.33 -2.68 -6.98
C ALA A 21 -14.67 -3.91 -7.63
N ILE A 22 -13.52 -4.36 -7.12
CA ILE A 22 -12.86 -5.59 -7.58
C ILE A 22 -13.76 -6.80 -7.33
N HIS A 23 -14.32 -6.93 -6.11
CA HIS A 23 -15.24 -8.02 -5.79
C HIS A 23 -16.43 -8.05 -6.76
N TRP A 24 -17.02 -6.87 -7.03
CA TRP A 24 -18.09 -6.73 -8.02
C TRP A 24 -17.68 -7.19 -9.42
N ASN A 25 -16.50 -6.78 -9.90
CA ASN A 25 -16.00 -7.18 -11.21
C ASN A 25 -15.79 -8.70 -11.30
N VAL A 26 -15.31 -9.34 -10.23
CA VAL A 26 -15.15 -10.80 -10.18
C VAL A 26 -16.51 -11.50 -10.14
N MET A 27 -17.53 -10.91 -9.51
CA MET A 27 -18.91 -11.43 -9.62
C MET A 27 -19.42 -11.38 -11.07
N GLN A 28 -19.14 -10.32 -11.83
CA GLN A 28 -19.50 -10.26 -13.25
C GLN A 28 -18.75 -11.32 -14.08
N LEU A 29 -17.47 -11.56 -13.78
CA LEU A 29 -16.72 -12.67 -14.37
C LEU A 29 -17.39 -14.02 -14.06
N ALA A 30 -17.79 -14.26 -12.81
CA ALA A 30 -18.48 -15.49 -12.43
C ALA A 30 -19.80 -15.68 -13.21
N VAL A 31 -20.57 -14.62 -13.44
CA VAL A 31 -21.77 -14.67 -14.29
C VAL A 31 -21.42 -15.14 -15.70
N SER A 32 -20.34 -14.65 -16.30
CA SER A 32 -19.92 -15.09 -17.64
C SER A 32 -19.51 -16.56 -17.71
N LEU A 33 -18.99 -17.12 -16.60
CA LEU A 33 -18.57 -18.52 -16.49
C LEU A 33 -19.75 -19.49 -16.31
N ARG A 34 -20.97 -18.99 -16.14
CA ARG A 34 -22.19 -19.83 -16.02
C ARG A 34 -22.48 -20.69 -17.25
N ALA A 35 -21.89 -20.36 -18.40
CA ALA A 35 -22.00 -21.18 -19.61
C ALA A 35 -21.28 -22.54 -19.47
N ILE A 36 -20.30 -22.65 -18.56
CA ILE A 36 -19.44 -23.83 -18.40
C ILE A 36 -19.36 -24.34 -16.94
N SER A 37 -20.06 -23.69 -16.00
CA SER A 37 -20.08 -24.07 -14.59
C SER A 37 -21.44 -23.78 -13.94
N ASP A 38 -21.82 -24.62 -12.99
CA ASP A 38 -22.94 -24.35 -12.11
C ASP A 38 -22.66 -23.18 -11.15
N ALA A 39 -23.72 -22.55 -10.65
CA ALA A 39 -23.61 -21.36 -9.79
C ALA A 39 -23.02 -21.66 -8.41
N PRO A 40 -23.39 -22.75 -7.71
CA PRO A 40 -22.88 -23.02 -6.36
C PRO A 40 -21.35 -22.98 -6.22
N PRO A 41 -20.54 -23.65 -7.07
CA PRO A 41 -19.07 -23.58 -6.93
C PRO A 41 -18.49 -22.19 -7.22
N LEU A 42 -19.14 -21.40 -8.08
CA LEU A 42 -18.72 -20.03 -8.36
C LEU A 42 -19.01 -19.09 -7.18
N ILE A 43 -20.18 -19.26 -6.53
CA ILE A 43 -20.56 -18.51 -5.32
C ILE A 43 -19.61 -18.86 -4.17
N GLU A 44 -19.35 -20.14 -3.94
CA GLU A 44 -18.39 -20.61 -2.93
C GLU A 44 -16.97 -20.04 -3.15
N ALA A 45 -16.57 -19.83 -4.40
CA ALA A 45 -15.31 -19.16 -4.72
C ALA A 45 -15.33 -17.66 -4.39
N LEU A 46 -16.43 -16.97 -4.69
CA LEU A 46 -16.60 -15.54 -4.42
C LEU A 46 -16.66 -15.23 -2.92
N GLU A 47 -17.34 -16.07 -2.14
CA GLU A 47 -17.50 -15.91 -0.69
C GLU A 47 -16.17 -15.93 0.08
N ARG A 48 -15.09 -16.47 -0.53
CA ARG A 48 -13.73 -16.44 0.03
C ARG A 48 -12.99 -15.12 -0.14
N PHE A 49 -13.49 -14.21 -0.98
CA PHE A 49 -12.80 -12.97 -1.32
C PHE A 49 -12.54 -12.06 -0.10
N PRO A 50 -13.51 -11.78 0.80
CA PRO A 50 -13.29 -10.85 1.91
C PRO A 50 -12.13 -11.28 2.82
N ASP A 51 -12.11 -12.55 3.25
CA ASP A 51 -11.07 -13.07 4.13
C ASP A 51 -9.71 -13.12 3.44
N ALA A 52 -9.67 -13.52 2.16
CA ALA A 52 -8.45 -13.55 1.38
C ALA A 52 -7.87 -12.13 1.16
N TYR A 53 -8.73 -11.14 0.93
CA TYR A 53 -8.35 -9.75 0.78
C TYR A 53 -7.75 -9.19 2.08
N GLN A 54 -8.44 -9.36 3.21
CA GLN A 54 -7.96 -8.85 4.51
C GLN A 54 -6.62 -9.48 4.90
N ALA A 55 -6.48 -10.80 4.76
CA ALA A 55 -5.21 -11.49 5.02
C ALA A 55 -4.08 -11.00 4.09
N ALA A 56 -4.40 -10.72 2.81
CA ALA A 56 -3.41 -10.21 1.86
C ALA A 56 -2.98 -8.77 2.19
N VAL A 57 -3.91 -7.89 2.58
CA VAL A 57 -3.62 -6.51 3.01
C VAL A 57 -2.72 -6.53 4.24
N ALA A 58 -3.08 -7.32 5.25
CA ALA A 58 -2.30 -7.40 6.48
C ALA A 58 -0.85 -7.83 6.21
N ARG A 59 -0.69 -8.92 5.44
CA ARG A 59 0.63 -9.39 5.01
C ARG A 59 1.41 -8.33 4.23
N ALA A 60 0.75 -7.58 3.35
CA ALA A 60 1.41 -6.52 2.58
C ALA A 60 1.85 -5.34 3.46
N MET A 61 1.04 -4.91 4.43
CA MET A 61 1.39 -3.83 5.34
C MET A 61 2.56 -4.22 6.26
N LEU A 62 2.51 -5.42 6.84
CA LEU A 62 3.60 -5.95 7.67
C LEU A 62 4.90 -6.10 6.88
N TRP A 63 4.81 -6.58 5.63
CA TRP A 63 5.95 -6.67 4.73
C TRP A 63 6.56 -5.29 4.45
N ARG A 64 5.74 -4.28 4.16
CA ARG A 64 6.21 -2.88 3.95
C ARG A 64 6.76 -2.24 5.22
N LEU A 65 6.26 -2.60 6.40
CA LEU A 65 6.79 -2.17 7.71
C LEU A 65 8.09 -2.89 8.09
N GLY A 66 8.47 -3.94 7.36
CA GLY A 66 9.69 -4.68 7.67
C GLY A 66 9.58 -5.52 8.94
N VAL A 67 8.39 -6.02 9.29
CA VAL A 67 8.16 -6.82 10.51
C VAL A 67 7.60 -8.22 10.23
N THR A 68 7.80 -9.13 11.18
CA THR A 68 7.28 -10.51 11.11
C THR A 68 5.83 -10.55 11.59
N PRO A 69 4.90 -11.19 10.85
CA PRO A 69 3.50 -11.32 11.25
C PRO A 69 3.31 -12.05 12.59
N ARG A 70 2.26 -11.68 13.32
CA ARG A 70 1.89 -12.29 14.62
C ARG A 70 0.52 -12.98 14.59
N GLY A 71 -0.19 -12.94 13.47
CA GLY A 71 -1.48 -13.63 13.31
C GLY A 71 -2.64 -12.75 13.76
N ALA A 72 -3.43 -13.19 14.74
CA ALA A 72 -4.65 -12.48 15.17
C ALA A 72 -4.38 -11.04 15.68
N ASP A 73 -3.16 -10.75 16.14
CA ASP A 73 -2.74 -9.44 16.62
C ASP A 73 -2.45 -8.43 15.48
N ASP A 74 -2.46 -8.88 14.20
CA ASP A 74 -2.09 -8.05 13.05
C ASP A 74 -3.17 -6.98 12.73
N GLN A 75 -4.44 -7.34 12.88
CA GLN A 75 -5.57 -6.48 12.47
C GLN A 75 -5.68 -5.19 13.31
N PRO A 76 -5.66 -5.23 14.66
CA PRO A 76 -5.74 -4.00 15.47
C PRO A 76 -4.56 -3.05 15.20
N MET A 77 -3.38 -3.60 14.92
CA MET A 77 -2.19 -2.82 14.59
C MET A 77 -2.37 -2.05 13.28
N ILE A 78 -2.92 -2.71 12.25
CA ILE A 78 -3.22 -2.09 10.95
C ILE A 78 -4.25 -0.96 11.10
N GLU A 79 -5.35 -1.21 11.82
CA GLU A 79 -6.38 -0.20 12.06
C GLU A 79 -5.82 1.03 12.79
N ALA A 80 -4.95 0.82 13.79
CA ALA A 80 -4.28 1.91 14.49
C ALA A 80 -3.36 2.74 13.57
N ILE A 81 -2.65 2.10 12.65
CA ILE A 81 -1.82 2.77 11.63
C ILE A 81 -2.68 3.58 10.67
N GLU A 82 -3.76 3.00 10.14
CA GLU A 82 -4.66 3.68 9.20
C GLU A 82 -5.30 4.93 9.83
N ARG A 83 -5.66 4.85 11.11
CA ARG A 83 -6.13 6.02 11.87
C ARG A 83 -5.03 7.07 12.00
N GLY A 84 -3.82 6.69 12.41
CA GLY A 84 -2.70 7.64 12.53
C GLY A 84 -2.38 8.35 11.21
N LEU A 85 -2.31 7.60 10.11
CA LEU A 85 -2.11 8.15 8.75
C LEU A 85 -3.18 9.18 8.39
N ARG A 86 -4.44 8.90 8.73
CA ARG A 86 -5.59 9.76 8.43
C ARG A 86 -5.59 11.03 9.29
N GLU A 87 -5.38 10.90 10.59
CA GLU A 87 -5.51 12.00 11.54
C GLU A 87 -4.33 12.98 11.46
N GLU A 88 -3.11 12.47 11.23
CA GLU A 88 -1.88 13.26 11.17
C GLU A 88 -1.51 13.67 9.73
N ASN A 89 -2.29 13.21 8.74
CA ASN A 89 -2.11 13.47 7.32
C ASN A 89 -0.68 13.14 6.82
N VAL A 90 -0.13 12.02 7.30
CA VAL A 90 1.19 11.53 6.91
C VAL A 90 1.10 10.78 5.58
N GLY A 91 1.99 11.12 4.64
CA GLY A 91 2.09 10.42 3.36
C GLY A 91 2.48 8.95 3.54
N ILE A 92 1.80 8.05 2.81
CA ILE A 92 2.02 6.59 2.94
C ILE A 92 3.45 6.17 2.57
N ASP A 93 4.06 6.85 1.62
CA ASP A 93 5.44 6.63 1.16
C ASP A 93 6.44 6.96 2.28
N ALA A 94 6.34 8.16 2.87
CA ALA A 94 7.17 8.56 4.00
C ALA A 94 6.94 7.66 5.21
N PHE A 95 5.67 7.35 5.53
CA PHE A 95 5.34 6.51 6.67
C PHE A 95 6.02 5.14 6.62
N PHE A 96 5.85 4.40 5.51
CA PHE A 96 6.48 3.08 5.39
C PHE A 96 8.00 3.18 5.31
N HIS A 97 8.53 4.21 4.65
CA HIS A 97 9.96 4.43 4.58
C HIS A 97 10.56 4.64 5.97
N ASP A 98 10.03 5.56 6.76
CA ASP A 98 10.60 5.92 8.06
C ASP A 98 10.29 4.85 9.12
N SER A 99 9.17 4.14 8.97
CA SER A 99 8.74 3.12 9.93
C SER A 99 9.25 1.70 9.62
N PHE A 100 9.97 1.51 8.51
CA PHE A 100 10.56 0.21 8.19
C PHE A 100 11.50 -0.27 9.31
N GLY A 101 11.31 -1.52 9.71
CA GLY A 101 11.95 -2.12 10.89
C GLY A 101 11.06 -2.14 12.13
N GLY A 102 9.80 -1.69 12.03
CA GLY A 102 8.84 -1.79 13.12
C GLY A 102 8.91 -0.64 14.14
N ALA A 103 9.34 0.55 13.72
CA ALA A 103 9.44 1.70 14.62
C ALA A 103 8.82 2.95 14.00
N ILE A 104 7.63 3.34 14.45
CA ILE A 104 6.99 4.58 13.98
C ILE A 104 7.66 5.78 14.69
N PRO A 105 8.16 6.80 13.96
CA PRO A 105 8.77 7.97 14.55
C PRO A 105 7.87 8.68 15.58
N ALA A 106 8.46 9.13 16.69
CA ALA A 106 7.74 9.93 17.69
C ALA A 106 7.26 11.28 17.14
N SER A 107 7.88 11.78 16.07
CA SER A 107 7.53 13.03 15.39
C SER A 107 6.21 12.97 14.62
N TYR A 108 5.63 11.78 14.37
CA TYR A 108 4.40 11.63 13.59
C TYR A 108 3.12 11.96 14.37
N GLY A 109 3.21 12.46 15.60
CA GLY A 109 2.05 12.89 16.38
C GLY A 109 1.43 11.79 17.23
N ASP A 110 0.39 12.17 17.98
CA ASP A 110 -0.19 11.37 19.05
C ASP A 110 -1.20 10.34 18.54
N ALA A 111 -1.79 10.53 17.36
CA ALA A 111 -2.73 9.56 16.78
C ALA A 111 -2.07 8.19 16.51
N PHE A 112 -0.73 8.17 16.36
CA PHE A 112 0.06 6.94 16.23
C PHE A 112 0.42 6.28 17.57
N ALA A 113 0.01 6.81 18.73
CA ALA A 113 0.40 6.26 20.03
C ALA A 113 0.00 4.79 20.19
N GLU A 114 -1.22 4.44 19.78
CA GLU A 114 -1.69 3.05 19.82
C GLU A 114 -0.92 2.16 18.83
N ALA A 115 -0.66 2.66 17.61
CA ALA A 115 0.12 1.92 16.63
C ALA A 115 1.54 1.64 17.13
N ARG A 116 2.20 2.64 17.77
CA ARG A 116 3.50 2.47 18.43
C ARG A 116 3.45 1.41 19.54
N HIS A 117 2.38 1.39 20.33
CA HIS A 117 2.19 0.39 21.38
C HIS A 117 2.09 -1.02 20.80
N HIS A 118 1.20 -1.24 19.82
CA HIS A 118 1.06 -2.54 19.17
C HIS A 118 2.36 -3.00 18.49
N LEU A 119 3.01 -2.09 17.76
CA LEU A 119 4.21 -2.40 16.97
C LEU A 119 5.42 -2.79 17.84
N SER A 120 5.45 -2.37 19.11
CA SER A 120 6.53 -2.75 20.05
C SER A 120 6.65 -4.26 20.29
N ALA A 121 5.59 -5.03 20.03
CA ALA A 121 5.58 -6.48 20.15
C ALA A 121 6.05 -7.21 18.87
N TYR A 122 6.30 -6.49 17.78
CA TYR A 122 6.71 -7.05 16.50
C TYR A 122 8.22 -7.05 16.37
N ALA A 123 8.77 -8.15 15.85
CA ALA A 123 10.19 -8.24 15.53
C ALA A 123 10.43 -7.79 14.08
N PRO A 124 11.52 -7.04 13.80
CA PRO A 124 11.91 -6.76 12.43
C PRO A 124 12.19 -8.06 11.69
N ARG A 125 11.77 -8.14 10.43
CA ARG A 125 12.06 -9.29 9.55
C ARG A 125 13.43 -9.19 8.87
N LYS A 126 14.01 -7.99 8.86
CA LYS A 126 15.30 -7.65 8.23
C LYS A 126 15.84 -6.36 8.87
N ASP A 127 17.17 -6.24 8.88
CA ASP A 127 17.86 -5.02 9.31
C ASP A 127 17.70 -3.87 8.31
N ARG A 128 17.94 -2.65 8.80
CA ARG A 128 17.80 -1.40 8.05
C ARG A 128 19.15 -0.89 7.50
N ASP A 129 20.07 -1.81 7.21
CA ASP A 129 21.47 -1.46 6.84
C ASP A 129 21.64 -0.97 5.40
N ASP A 130 20.63 -1.16 4.55
CA ASP A 130 20.69 -0.74 3.14
C ASP A 130 20.78 0.81 3.03
N PRO A 131 21.70 1.36 2.21
CA PRO A 131 21.82 2.81 2.01
C PRO A 131 20.53 3.51 1.59
N HIS A 132 19.58 2.79 0.98
CA HIS A 132 18.25 3.29 0.65
C HIS A 132 17.59 4.01 1.84
N TRP A 133 17.70 3.43 3.03
CA TRP A 133 17.00 3.89 4.22
C TRP A 133 17.55 5.19 4.83
N ALA A 134 18.75 5.60 4.42
CA ALA A 134 19.36 6.88 4.77
C ALA A 134 19.00 7.99 3.77
N GLY A 135 18.43 7.62 2.62
CA GLY A 135 17.95 8.55 1.60
C GLY A 135 16.51 9.03 1.88
N PRO A 136 15.97 9.87 0.98
CA PRO A 136 14.56 10.24 1.03
C PRO A 136 13.64 9.07 0.64
N ALA A 137 12.40 9.10 1.13
CA ALA A 137 11.37 8.18 0.69
C ALA A 137 11.17 8.25 -0.84
N VAL A 138 11.00 7.08 -1.47
CA VAL A 138 10.76 6.97 -2.91
C VAL A 138 9.25 6.82 -3.14
N SER A 139 8.63 7.85 -3.71
CA SER A 139 7.19 7.86 -4.03
C SER A 139 6.94 7.75 -5.55
N MET A 140 5.69 7.83 -6.00
CA MET A 140 5.32 7.95 -7.42
C MET A 140 4.11 8.89 -7.52
N LEU A 141 4.19 10.03 -6.83
CA LEU A 141 3.12 11.03 -6.83
C LEU A 141 2.97 11.63 -8.23
N ILE A 142 1.75 12.04 -8.57
CA ILE A 142 1.44 12.48 -9.94
C ILE A 142 2.29 13.68 -10.37
N ASP A 143 2.45 14.68 -9.51
CA ASP A 143 3.28 15.87 -9.80
C ASP A 143 4.75 15.51 -10.05
N GLU A 144 5.26 14.48 -9.35
CA GLU A 144 6.60 13.96 -9.59
C GLU A 144 6.68 13.30 -10.97
N VAL A 145 5.70 12.46 -11.30
CA VAL A 145 5.62 11.79 -12.62
C VAL A 145 5.51 12.81 -13.75
N GLU A 146 4.68 13.84 -13.61
CA GLU A 146 4.55 14.94 -14.56
C GLU A 146 5.86 15.72 -14.72
N THR A 147 6.59 15.95 -13.64
CA THR A 147 7.91 16.59 -13.69
C THR A 147 8.91 15.76 -14.48
N LEU A 148 8.92 14.44 -14.29
CA LEU A 148 9.79 13.52 -15.05
C LEU A 148 9.44 13.53 -16.54
N TRP A 149 8.16 13.51 -16.89
CA TRP A 149 7.71 13.58 -18.28
C TRP A 149 8.02 14.92 -18.93
N SER A 150 7.82 16.02 -18.21
CA SER A 150 8.11 17.38 -18.68
C SER A 150 9.57 17.56 -19.06
N ALA A 151 10.51 16.96 -18.30
CA ALA A 151 11.93 16.99 -18.65
C ALA A 151 12.23 16.32 -20.00
N ILE A 152 11.56 15.20 -20.29
CA ILE A 152 11.71 14.47 -21.55
C ILE A 152 11.06 15.25 -22.68
N ASP A 153 9.80 15.67 -22.52
CA ASP A 153 9.04 16.34 -23.57
C ASP A 153 9.64 17.69 -23.97
N GLN A 154 10.04 18.51 -22.98
CA GLN A 154 10.47 19.88 -23.24
C GLN A 154 11.96 20.02 -23.54
N ARG A 155 12.79 19.08 -23.06
CA ARG A 155 14.26 19.20 -23.10
C ARG A 155 14.99 17.94 -23.58
N ASP A 156 14.27 16.87 -23.91
CA ASP A 156 14.83 15.54 -24.22
C ASP A 156 15.80 15.03 -23.13
N GLU A 157 15.51 15.40 -21.86
CA GLU A 157 16.33 15.05 -20.70
C GLU A 157 15.82 13.74 -20.07
N TRP A 158 16.44 12.62 -20.40
CA TRP A 158 16.05 11.28 -19.91
C TRP A 158 16.61 10.91 -18.53
N GLN A 159 17.67 11.58 -18.09
CA GLN A 159 18.40 11.22 -16.88
C GLN A 159 17.53 11.22 -15.60
N PRO A 160 16.59 12.16 -15.38
CA PRO A 160 15.71 12.13 -14.22
C PRO A 160 14.86 10.85 -14.14
N LEU A 161 14.32 10.39 -15.27
CA LEU A 161 13.55 9.14 -15.33
C LEU A 161 14.43 7.93 -14.96
N TYR A 162 15.64 7.86 -15.52
CA TYR A 162 16.57 6.76 -15.22
C TYR A 162 16.97 6.74 -13.74
N ASN A 163 17.22 7.91 -13.16
CA ASN A 163 17.50 8.04 -11.73
C ASN A 163 16.31 7.55 -10.88
N LYS A 164 15.07 7.92 -11.26
CA LYS A 164 13.87 7.45 -10.57
C LYS A 164 13.71 5.93 -10.65
N VAL A 165 13.88 5.34 -11.83
CA VAL A 165 13.81 3.89 -12.03
C VAL A 165 14.87 3.17 -11.18
N ALA A 166 16.10 3.71 -11.12
CA ALA A 166 17.16 3.17 -10.28
C ALA A 166 16.78 3.22 -8.79
N ALA A 167 16.21 4.35 -8.32
CA ALA A 167 15.75 4.50 -6.93
C ALA A 167 14.63 3.52 -6.57
N VAL A 168 13.65 3.31 -7.47
CA VAL A 168 12.56 2.32 -7.27
C VAL A 168 13.11 0.90 -7.20
N ARG A 169 14.11 0.56 -8.02
CA ARG A 169 14.77 -0.75 -7.98
C ARG A 169 15.56 -0.96 -6.69
N ALA A 170 16.30 0.06 -6.24
CA ALA A 170 17.01 0.03 -4.97
C ALA A 170 16.05 -0.16 -3.79
N MET A 171 14.92 0.57 -3.77
CA MET A 171 13.85 0.35 -2.78
C MET A 171 13.35 -1.10 -2.80
N GLY A 172 13.11 -1.67 -3.98
CA GLY A 172 12.69 -3.08 -4.11
C GLY A 172 13.71 -4.08 -3.55
N GLN A 173 15.01 -3.82 -3.75
CA GLN A 173 16.10 -4.63 -3.18
C GLN A 173 16.19 -4.46 -1.66
N ALA A 174 16.05 -3.24 -1.15
CA ALA A 174 16.06 -2.97 0.28
C ALA A 174 14.90 -3.70 1.01
N LEU A 175 13.73 -3.77 0.37
CA LEU A 175 12.54 -4.46 0.88
C LEU A 175 12.61 -5.99 0.81
N THR A 176 13.45 -6.59 -0.04
CA THR A 176 13.55 -8.05 -0.21
C THR A 176 14.58 -8.64 0.75
#